data_AF-A0AAE0H3L6-F1
#
_entry.id   AF-A0AAE0H3L6-F1
#
_cell.length_a   1.000
_cell.length_b   1.000
_cell.length_c   1.000
_cell.angle_alpha   90.00
_cell.angle_beta   90.00
_cell.angle_gamma   90.00
#
_symmetry.space_group_name_H-M   'P 1'
#
loop_
_entity.id
_entity.type
_entity.pdbx_description
1 polymer ?
#
loop_
_entity_poly.entity_id
_entity_poly.type
_entity_poly.pdbx_seq_one_letter_code
_entity_poly.pdbx_strand_id
1 'polypeptide(L)'
;GLIAGAGTIEAIIQSMEMHLGVAAVQQYGSWVLGQLAKGSQSIQLRIATRDGVEVLVAAMTAHAQDSPEVQFYAMWALLQLAESNHENQALMAGASVAGPVVHAMKTFPEWGGIQSRGAKLLAILVIDSSSAQQVQAAGGVDAVLVAMHQREREAEVQAAGCEMLASQGGAEEQFERHIVRQGGAGFVAAALRAHPTNPEVQHAGLKAMTCLVATEEGVETLLRMVPNIIAAMEGSVQHGGVQKYGAVVLGQLAQGSRRAQMEIAESGGLKVLVTALMECGESEGVAQVSAPHTPYQSPFSGGLLKCAVRRLSREPCALIRCERHVPSSSVSAVCPPPPV
;
A
#
# COMPACT_ATOMS: atom_id res chain seq x y z
N GLY A 1 -1.12 -32.98 -8.45
CA GLY A 1 -2.17 -33.58 -7.62
C GLY A 1 -1.77 -34.83 -6.84
N LEU A 2 -0.47 -35.20 -6.73
CA LEU A 2 -0.04 -36.43 -6.02
C LEU A 2 0.86 -36.19 -4.78
N ILE A 3 1.20 -34.93 -4.44
CA ILE A 3 2.13 -34.62 -3.32
C ILE A 3 1.39 -34.26 -2.01
N ALA A 4 0.06 -34.08 -2.05
CA ALA A 4 -0.74 -33.80 -0.85
C ALA A 4 -1.41 -35.06 -0.26
N GLY A 5 -0.76 -36.23 -0.39
CA GLY A 5 -1.24 -37.47 0.24
C GLY A 5 -1.34 -37.31 1.76
N ALA A 6 -2.24 -38.05 2.39
CA ALA A 6 -2.34 -38.08 3.85
C ALA A 6 -0.99 -38.50 4.44
N GLY A 7 -0.39 -37.64 5.29
CA GLY A 7 0.91 -37.86 5.92
C GLY A 7 2.10 -37.14 5.29
N THR A 8 1.98 -36.54 4.10
CA THR A 8 3.14 -35.83 3.49
C THR A 8 3.47 -34.52 4.21
N ILE A 9 2.44 -33.75 4.59
CA ILE A 9 2.62 -32.49 5.34
C ILE A 9 3.23 -32.79 6.71
N GLU A 10 2.68 -33.78 7.41
CA GLU A 10 3.16 -34.21 8.72
C GLU A 10 4.63 -34.70 8.67
N ALA A 11 5.00 -35.48 7.64
CA ALA A 11 6.38 -35.94 7.47
C ALA A 11 7.36 -34.78 7.19
N ILE A 12 6.94 -33.75 6.44
CA ILE A 12 7.78 -32.56 6.18
C ILE A 12 7.99 -31.78 7.49
N ILE A 13 6.90 -31.51 8.22
CA ILE A 13 6.96 -30.77 9.49
C ILE A 13 7.83 -31.53 10.50
N GLN A 14 7.61 -32.83 10.67
CA GLN A 14 8.42 -33.66 11.57
C GLN A 14 9.90 -33.68 11.16
N SER A 15 10.21 -33.73 9.86
CA SER A 15 11.59 -33.65 9.38
C SER A 15 12.25 -32.31 9.73
N MET A 16 11.53 -31.21 9.54
CA MET A 16 12.00 -29.87 9.92
C MET A 16 12.23 -29.77 11.44
N GLU A 17 11.34 -30.32 12.28
CA GLU A 17 11.51 -30.33 13.73
C GLU A 17 12.74 -31.14 14.18
N MET A 18 12.90 -32.36 13.65
CA MET A 18 14.03 -33.24 14.00
C MET A 18 15.38 -32.68 13.56
N HIS A 19 15.39 -31.90 12.48
CA HIS A 19 16.61 -31.36 11.87
C HIS A 19 16.65 -29.82 11.96
N LEU A 20 16.19 -29.26 13.08
CA LEU A 20 16.10 -27.81 13.29
C LEU A 20 17.41 -27.04 13.05
N GLY A 21 18.57 -27.66 13.34
CA GLY A 21 19.88 -27.05 13.13
C GLY A 21 20.48 -27.25 11.73
N VAL A 22 19.77 -27.89 10.79
CA VAL A 22 20.25 -28.17 9.44
C VAL A 22 19.60 -27.22 8.44
N ALA A 23 20.32 -26.16 8.06
CA ALA A 23 19.80 -25.10 7.20
C ALA A 23 19.19 -25.61 5.89
N ALA A 24 19.83 -26.60 5.24
CA ALA A 24 19.31 -27.19 4.01
C ALA A 24 17.93 -27.86 4.22
N VAL A 25 17.72 -28.56 5.34
CA VAL A 25 16.42 -29.20 5.63
C VAL A 25 15.36 -28.14 5.89
N GLN A 26 15.70 -27.09 6.65
CA GLN A 26 14.79 -25.98 6.90
C GLN A 26 14.42 -25.24 5.60
N GLN A 27 15.41 -24.94 4.77
CA GLN A 27 15.22 -24.26 3.49
C GLN A 27 14.28 -25.04 2.57
N TYR A 28 14.59 -26.31 2.32
CA TYR A 28 13.76 -27.13 1.43
C TYR A 28 12.40 -27.45 2.04
N GLY A 29 12.34 -27.69 3.35
CA GLY A 29 11.08 -27.90 4.06
C GLY A 29 10.15 -26.70 3.93
N SER A 30 10.64 -25.49 4.24
CA SER A 30 9.89 -24.25 4.05
C SER A 30 9.43 -24.06 2.61
N TRP A 31 10.32 -24.29 1.63
CA TRP A 31 9.96 -24.19 0.22
C TRP A 31 8.85 -25.18 -0.16
N VAL A 32 8.94 -26.46 0.22
CA VAL A 32 7.89 -27.44 -0.10
C VAL A 32 6.57 -27.07 0.57
N LEU A 33 6.56 -26.65 1.84
CA LEU A 33 5.34 -26.23 2.52
C LEU A 33 4.67 -25.04 1.81
N GLY A 34 5.45 -24.03 1.41
CA GLY A 34 4.92 -22.90 0.66
C GLY A 34 4.39 -23.30 -0.73
N GLN A 35 5.04 -24.24 -1.44
CA GLN A 35 4.53 -24.74 -2.72
C GLN A 35 3.22 -25.51 -2.56
N LEU A 36 3.08 -26.29 -1.49
CA LEU A 36 1.84 -27.01 -1.20
C LEU A 36 0.71 -26.05 -0.82
N ALA A 37 1.02 -24.98 -0.08
CA ALA A 37 0.06 -23.96 0.33
C ALA A 37 -0.47 -23.12 -0.85
N LYS A 38 0.37 -22.87 -1.86
CA LYS A 38 0.07 -21.95 -2.97
C LYS A 38 -1.23 -22.30 -3.69
N GLY A 39 -2.18 -21.36 -3.66
CA GLY A 39 -3.46 -21.47 -4.36
C GLY A 39 -4.44 -22.52 -3.81
N SER A 40 -4.25 -23.01 -2.58
CA SER A 40 -5.16 -23.98 -1.96
C SER A 40 -5.46 -23.70 -0.48
N GLN A 41 -6.59 -23.04 -0.21
CA GLN A 41 -7.04 -22.76 1.17
C GLN A 41 -7.16 -24.00 2.06
N SER A 42 -7.62 -25.12 1.50
CA SER A 42 -7.69 -26.38 2.25
C SER A 42 -6.30 -26.88 2.68
N ILE A 43 -5.29 -26.77 1.81
CA ILE A 43 -3.92 -27.17 2.16
C ILE A 43 -3.29 -26.16 3.11
N GLN A 44 -3.50 -24.86 2.89
CA GLN A 44 -3.04 -23.81 3.80
C GLN A 44 -3.53 -24.04 5.23
N LEU A 45 -4.82 -24.34 5.41
CA LEU A 45 -5.40 -24.62 6.72
C LEU A 45 -4.86 -25.94 7.31
N ARG A 46 -4.69 -26.97 6.49
CA ARG A 46 -4.08 -28.24 6.92
C ARG A 46 -2.64 -28.08 7.40
N ILE A 47 -1.84 -27.23 6.75
CA ILE A 47 -0.48 -26.96 7.21
C ILE A 47 -0.53 -26.19 8.54
N ALA A 48 -1.35 -25.14 8.64
CA ALA A 48 -1.47 -24.35 9.86
C ALA A 48 -1.96 -25.16 11.07
N THR A 49 -2.96 -26.02 10.89
CA THR A 49 -3.49 -26.92 11.94
C THR A 49 -2.54 -28.04 12.36
N ARG A 50 -1.39 -28.18 11.71
CA ARG A 50 -0.33 -29.14 12.01
C ARG A 50 0.94 -28.45 12.50
N ASP A 51 0.81 -27.31 13.17
CA ASP A 51 1.91 -26.50 13.70
C ASP A 51 2.87 -25.98 12.61
N GLY A 52 2.36 -25.84 11.38
CA GLY A 52 3.15 -25.42 10.23
C GLY A 52 3.63 -23.97 10.32
N VAL A 53 2.94 -23.11 11.07
CA VAL A 53 3.41 -21.72 11.30
C VAL A 53 4.56 -21.74 12.29
N GLU A 54 4.43 -22.53 13.35
CA GLU A 54 5.36 -22.70 14.44
C GLU A 54 6.69 -23.29 13.94
N VAL A 55 6.64 -24.31 13.08
CA VAL A 55 7.87 -24.91 12.51
C VAL A 55 8.61 -23.92 11.60
N LEU A 56 7.89 -23.07 10.85
CA LEU A 56 8.49 -22.03 10.01
C LEU A 56 9.14 -20.93 10.86
N VAL A 57 8.48 -20.53 11.95
CA VAL A 57 9.04 -19.56 12.92
C VAL A 57 10.25 -20.15 13.65
N ALA A 58 10.21 -21.43 14.02
CA ALA A 58 11.34 -22.12 14.64
C ALA A 58 12.53 -22.18 13.68
N ALA A 59 12.30 -22.49 12.41
CA ALA A 59 13.33 -22.46 11.36
C ALA A 59 14.00 -21.08 11.24
N MET A 60 13.18 -20.01 11.16
CA MET A 60 13.68 -18.63 11.14
C MET A 60 14.51 -18.30 12.39
N THR A 61 14.08 -18.78 13.55
CA THR A 61 14.76 -18.50 14.83
C THR A 61 16.08 -19.26 14.95
N ALA A 62 16.11 -20.53 14.55
CA ALA A 62 17.29 -21.38 14.60
C ALA A 62 18.40 -20.90 13.65
N HIS A 63 18.02 -20.37 12.50
CA HIS A 63 18.93 -19.86 11.47
C HIS A 63 18.89 -18.34 11.32
N ALA A 64 18.67 -17.64 12.43
CA ALA A 64 18.48 -16.20 12.46
C ALA A 64 19.72 -15.38 12.03
N GLN A 65 20.91 -15.96 12.10
CA GLN A 65 22.19 -15.26 11.90
C GLN A 65 22.98 -15.73 10.69
N ASP A 66 22.71 -16.94 10.18
CA ASP A 66 23.64 -17.67 9.31
C ASP A 66 23.04 -18.10 7.97
N SER A 67 21.71 -18.08 7.79
CA SER A 67 21.09 -18.46 6.51
C SER A 67 20.01 -17.47 6.03
N PRO A 68 20.34 -16.55 5.12
CA PRO A 68 19.34 -15.72 4.46
C PRO A 68 18.36 -16.55 3.62
N GLU A 69 18.77 -17.71 3.10
CA GLU A 69 17.89 -18.61 2.35
C GLU A 69 16.78 -19.17 3.22
N VAL A 70 17.08 -19.63 4.45
CA VAL A 70 16.05 -20.09 5.39
C VAL A 70 15.08 -18.96 5.70
N GLN A 71 15.56 -17.75 5.98
CA GLN A 71 14.70 -16.59 6.21
C GLN A 71 13.79 -16.31 5.01
N PHE A 72 14.35 -16.33 3.80
CA PHE A 72 13.63 -16.07 2.56
C PHE A 72 12.51 -17.09 2.33
N TYR A 73 12.82 -18.39 2.39
CA TYR A 73 11.83 -19.44 2.10
C TYR A 73 10.81 -19.60 3.21
N ALA A 74 11.18 -19.41 4.48
CA ALA A 74 10.25 -19.45 5.59
C ALA A 74 9.23 -18.31 5.51
N MET A 75 9.68 -17.05 5.31
CA MET A 75 8.77 -15.93 5.12
C MET A 75 7.92 -16.08 3.86
N TRP A 76 8.49 -16.62 2.77
CA TRP A 76 7.71 -16.90 1.58
C TRP A 76 6.60 -17.94 1.86
N ALA A 77 6.90 -19.02 2.57
CA ALA A 77 5.92 -20.03 2.94
C ALA A 77 4.82 -19.46 3.84
N LEU A 78 5.18 -18.61 4.82
CA LEU A 78 4.21 -17.88 5.64
C LEU A 78 3.29 -17.00 4.79
N LEU A 79 3.83 -16.27 3.81
CA LEU A 79 3.01 -15.50 2.88
C LEU A 79 2.03 -16.39 2.07
N GLN A 80 2.48 -17.56 1.61
CA GLN A 80 1.60 -18.51 0.90
C GLN A 80 0.52 -19.10 1.80
N LEU A 81 0.82 -19.30 3.09
CA LEU A 81 -0.16 -19.77 4.08
C LEU A 81 -1.21 -18.71 4.40
N ALA A 82 -0.85 -17.44 4.37
CA ALA A 82 -1.75 -16.32 4.65
C ALA A 82 -2.54 -15.82 3.43
N GLU A 83 -2.12 -16.20 2.21
CA GLU A 83 -2.72 -15.72 0.96
C GLU A 83 -4.21 -16.05 0.89
N SER A 84 -5.05 -15.01 0.91
CA SER A 84 -6.51 -15.09 0.90
C SER A 84 -7.09 -16.02 1.99
N ASN A 85 -6.42 -16.16 3.14
CA ASN A 85 -6.85 -17.05 4.22
C ASN A 85 -6.87 -16.33 5.57
N HIS A 86 -8.02 -15.76 5.92
CA HIS A 86 -8.19 -14.96 7.13
C HIS A 86 -7.97 -15.75 8.43
N GLU A 87 -8.29 -17.04 8.45
CA GLU A 87 -8.04 -17.89 9.63
C GLU A 87 -6.55 -18.03 9.90
N ASN A 88 -5.76 -18.31 8.85
CA ASN A 88 -4.31 -18.38 8.97
C ASN A 88 -3.68 -17.02 9.30
N GLN A 89 -4.22 -15.91 8.77
CA GLN A 89 -3.78 -14.56 9.12
C GLN A 89 -3.97 -14.29 10.62
N ALA A 90 -5.15 -14.62 11.17
CA ALA A 90 -5.44 -14.49 12.60
C ALA A 90 -4.55 -15.38 13.46
N LEU A 91 -4.29 -16.62 13.03
CA LEU A 91 -3.38 -17.53 13.71
C LEU A 91 -1.95 -16.96 13.75
N MET A 92 -1.44 -16.46 12.63
CA MET A 92 -0.10 -15.85 12.56
C MET A 92 0.02 -14.58 13.40
N ALA A 93 -1.03 -13.75 13.45
CA ALA A 93 -1.08 -12.57 14.31
C ALA A 93 -0.99 -12.94 15.80
N GLY A 94 -1.50 -14.12 16.20
CA GLY A 94 -1.34 -14.66 17.56
C GLY A 94 0.00 -15.37 17.82
N ALA A 95 0.67 -15.88 16.79
CA ALA A 95 1.83 -16.77 16.90
C ALA A 95 3.20 -16.07 17.03
N SER A 96 3.24 -14.80 17.45
CA SER A 96 4.50 -14.02 17.64
C SER A 96 5.41 -13.94 16.40
N VAL A 97 4.84 -14.00 15.20
CA VAL A 97 5.59 -13.99 13.92
C VAL A 97 6.37 -12.69 13.70
N ALA A 98 5.88 -11.56 14.22
CA ALA A 98 6.45 -10.23 13.96
C ALA A 98 7.92 -10.09 14.41
N GLY A 99 8.28 -10.64 15.58
CA GLY A 99 9.63 -10.54 16.14
C GLY A 99 10.71 -11.17 15.24
N PRO A 100 10.58 -12.48 14.91
CA PRO A 100 11.48 -13.16 13.99
C PRO A 100 11.59 -12.48 12.61
N VAL A 101 10.48 -11.97 12.06
CA VAL A 101 10.49 -11.24 10.78
C VAL A 101 11.30 -9.96 10.87
N VAL A 102 11.07 -9.13 11.90
CA VAL A 102 11.86 -7.90 12.10
C VAL A 102 13.33 -8.22 12.32
N HIS A 103 13.64 -9.27 13.08
CA HIS A 103 15.00 -9.72 13.30
C HIS A 103 15.70 -10.11 11.99
N ALA A 104 15.03 -10.88 11.13
CA ALA A 104 15.55 -11.25 9.81
C ALA A 104 15.81 -10.02 8.92
N MET A 105 14.87 -9.07 8.88
CA MET A 105 15.03 -7.82 8.12
C MET A 105 16.23 -7.01 8.61
N LYS A 106 16.46 -6.94 9.93
CA LYS A 106 17.61 -6.22 10.52
C LYS A 106 18.94 -6.94 10.29
N THR A 107 18.93 -8.27 10.26
CA THR A 107 20.15 -9.08 10.11
C THR A 107 20.62 -9.14 8.66
N PHE A 108 19.69 -9.11 7.69
CA PHE A 108 19.98 -9.24 6.27
C PHE A 108 19.49 -8.02 5.45
N PRO A 109 19.97 -6.79 5.76
CA PRO A 109 19.54 -5.56 5.10
C PRO A 109 19.83 -5.52 3.58
N GLU A 110 20.87 -6.20 3.13
CA GLU A 110 21.30 -6.24 1.74
C GLU A 110 20.43 -7.12 0.83
N TRP A 111 19.60 -7.98 1.44
CA TRP A 111 18.76 -8.95 0.73
C TRP A 111 17.37 -8.39 0.46
N GLY A 112 17.18 -7.75 -0.70
CA GLY A 112 15.90 -7.17 -1.11
C GLY A 112 14.72 -8.16 -1.03
N GLY A 113 14.95 -9.44 -1.32
CA GLY A 113 13.91 -10.47 -1.21
C GLY A 113 13.44 -10.75 0.23
N ILE A 114 14.32 -10.60 1.23
CA ILE A 114 13.98 -10.67 2.66
C ILE A 114 13.23 -9.40 3.05
N GLN A 115 13.71 -8.23 2.61
CA GLN A 115 13.07 -6.94 2.93
C GLN A 115 11.64 -6.85 2.39
N SER A 116 11.41 -7.23 1.13
CA SER A 116 10.07 -7.18 0.52
C SER A 116 9.09 -8.17 1.18
N ARG A 117 9.55 -9.38 1.51
CA ARG A 117 8.71 -10.40 2.17
C ARG A 117 8.44 -10.05 3.61
N GLY A 118 9.44 -9.54 4.33
CA GLY A 118 9.27 -9.10 5.71
C GLY A 118 8.26 -7.98 5.81
N ALA A 119 8.37 -6.94 4.97
CA ALA A 119 7.39 -5.85 4.92
C ALA A 119 5.97 -6.35 4.60
N LYS A 120 5.81 -7.23 3.59
CA LYS A 120 4.51 -7.84 3.25
C LYS A 120 3.92 -8.67 4.39
N LEU A 121 4.75 -9.46 5.06
CA LEU A 121 4.29 -10.31 6.14
C LEU A 121 3.86 -9.47 7.34
N LEU A 122 4.64 -8.44 7.71
CA LEU A 122 4.23 -7.49 8.73
C LEU A 122 2.90 -6.80 8.38
N ALA A 123 2.67 -6.46 7.10
CA ALA A 123 1.42 -5.86 6.64
C ALA A 123 0.21 -6.76 6.88
N ILE A 124 0.38 -8.06 6.64
CA ILE A 124 -0.64 -9.09 6.84
C ILE A 124 -0.93 -9.34 8.33
N LEU A 125 0.08 -9.19 9.20
CA LEU A 125 -0.10 -9.38 10.64
C LEU A 125 -0.94 -8.27 11.28
N VAL A 126 -1.01 -7.08 10.67
CA VAL A 126 -1.81 -5.96 11.18
C VAL A 126 -3.29 -6.16 10.79
N ILE A 127 -4.05 -6.86 11.65
CA ILE A 127 -5.48 -7.15 11.43
C ILE A 127 -6.41 -6.43 12.40
N ASP A 128 -5.90 -6.08 13.59
CA ASP A 128 -6.62 -5.41 14.67
C ASP A 128 -5.64 -4.62 15.56
N SER A 129 -6.15 -3.97 16.60
CA SER A 129 -5.34 -3.10 17.46
C SER A 129 -4.31 -3.87 18.30
N SER A 130 -4.62 -5.11 18.67
CA SER A 130 -3.72 -5.96 19.45
C SER A 130 -2.51 -6.39 18.59
N SER A 131 -2.79 -6.91 17.40
CA SER A 131 -1.76 -7.35 16.45
C SER A 131 -0.94 -6.18 15.91
N ALA A 132 -1.55 -5.02 15.68
CA ALA A 132 -0.85 -3.78 15.34
C ALA A 132 0.14 -3.37 16.45
N GLN A 133 -0.28 -3.46 17.72
CA GLN A 133 0.60 -3.18 18.86
C GLN A 133 1.76 -4.17 18.94
N GLN A 134 1.56 -5.45 18.60
CA GLN A 134 2.65 -6.43 18.56
C GLN A 134 3.66 -6.12 17.45
N VAL A 135 3.19 -5.77 16.25
CA VAL A 135 4.07 -5.35 15.14
C VAL A 135 4.84 -4.09 15.52
N GLN A 136 4.19 -3.13 16.17
CA GLN A 136 4.84 -1.93 16.68
C GLN A 136 5.89 -2.26 17.77
N ALA A 137 5.56 -3.11 18.73
CA ALA A 137 6.46 -3.51 19.81
C ALA A 137 7.69 -4.27 19.30
N ALA A 138 7.54 -5.03 18.21
CA ALA A 138 8.65 -5.67 17.52
C ALA A 138 9.57 -4.68 16.76
N GLY A 139 9.15 -3.41 16.60
CA GLY A 139 9.86 -2.41 15.79
C GLY A 139 9.63 -2.61 14.27
N GLY A 140 8.46 -3.11 13.88
CA GLY A 140 8.13 -3.42 12.49
C GLY A 140 8.11 -2.20 11.59
N VAL A 141 7.54 -1.07 12.06
CA VAL A 141 7.49 0.17 11.29
C VAL A 141 8.90 0.69 11.02
N ASP A 142 9.76 0.78 12.06
CA ASP A 142 11.15 1.22 11.91
C ASP A 142 11.93 0.35 10.91
N ALA A 143 11.79 -0.97 11.01
CA ALA A 143 12.47 -1.91 10.11
C ALA A 143 12.06 -1.70 8.65
N VAL A 144 10.76 -1.46 8.39
CA VAL A 144 10.25 -1.19 7.04
C VAL A 144 10.74 0.16 6.52
N LEU A 145 10.74 1.22 7.33
CA LEU A 145 11.25 2.53 6.90
C LEU A 145 12.74 2.46 6.57
N VAL A 146 13.54 1.73 7.37
CA VAL A 146 14.96 1.49 7.07
C VAL A 146 15.13 0.71 5.77
N ALA A 147 14.33 -0.33 5.54
CA ALA A 147 14.35 -1.11 4.31
C ALA A 147 14.02 -0.24 3.08
N MET A 148 12.97 0.58 3.17
CA MET A 148 12.59 1.53 2.11
C MET A 148 13.71 2.54 1.84
N HIS A 149 14.38 3.03 2.87
CA HIS A 149 15.51 3.96 2.71
C HIS A 149 16.69 3.32 1.98
N GLN A 150 17.15 2.16 2.45
CA GLN A 150 18.35 1.50 1.95
C GLN A 150 18.14 0.91 0.55
N ARG A 151 16.90 0.57 0.20
CA ARG A 151 16.51 -0.08 -1.07
C ARG A 151 15.62 0.82 -1.91
N GLU A 152 15.90 2.12 -1.94
CA GLU A 152 15.10 3.12 -2.67
C GLU A 152 14.88 2.75 -4.15
N ARG A 153 15.87 2.12 -4.79
CA ARG A 153 15.81 1.73 -6.21
C ARG A 153 15.12 0.40 -6.50
N GLU A 154 14.62 -0.31 -5.47
CA GLU A 154 13.98 -1.61 -5.65
C GLU A 154 12.48 -1.53 -5.49
N ALA A 155 11.79 -1.57 -6.63
CA ALA A 155 10.35 -1.42 -6.70
C ALA A 155 9.59 -2.42 -5.81
N GLU A 156 10.05 -3.67 -5.72
CA GLU A 156 9.39 -4.68 -4.89
C GLU A 156 9.44 -4.34 -3.40
N VAL A 157 10.58 -3.82 -2.92
CA VAL A 157 10.73 -3.38 -1.52
C VAL A 157 9.91 -2.12 -1.26
N GLN A 158 9.91 -1.16 -2.20
CA GLN A 158 9.12 0.05 -2.07
C GLN A 158 7.61 -0.24 -2.05
N ALA A 159 7.11 -1.09 -2.95
CA ALA A 159 5.71 -1.48 -2.98
C ALA A 159 5.31 -2.20 -1.67
N ALA A 160 6.11 -3.17 -1.22
CA ALA A 160 5.88 -3.88 0.04
C ALA A 160 5.90 -2.95 1.26
N GLY A 161 6.82 -1.99 1.30
CA GLY A 161 6.90 -0.99 2.36
C GLY A 161 5.67 -0.09 2.37
N CYS A 162 5.27 0.42 1.21
CA CYS A 162 4.03 1.19 1.08
C CYS A 162 2.78 0.39 1.48
N GLU A 163 2.70 -0.91 1.13
CA GLU A 163 1.61 -1.79 1.58
C GLU A 163 1.53 -1.87 3.10
N MET A 164 2.66 -2.06 3.78
CA MET A 164 2.73 -2.08 5.24
C MET A 164 2.32 -0.73 5.86
N LEU A 165 2.75 0.39 5.27
CA LEU A 165 2.38 1.73 5.75
C LEU A 165 0.90 2.08 5.46
N ALA A 166 0.24 1.31 4.57
CA ALA A 166 -1.19 1.41 4.31
C ALA A 166 -2.04 0.48 5.20
N SER A 167 -1.42 -0.36 6.04
CA SER A 167 -2.13 -1.26 6.94
C SER A 167 -2.84 -0.47 8.05
N GLN A 168 -4.06 -0.89 8.37
CA GLN A 168 -4.92 -0.27 9.38
C GLN A 168 -5.14 -1.25 10.54
N GLY A 169 -4.71 -0.85 11.74
CA GLY A 169 -4.67 -1.69 12.94
C GLY A 169 -5.97 -1.67 13.74
N GLY A 170 -7.13 -1.71 13.08
CA GLY A 170 -8.44 -1.63 13.74
C GLY A 170 -8.97 -0.20 13.92
N ALA A 171 -9.96 -0.04 14.80
CA ALA A 171 -10.73 1.21 14.93
C ALA A 171 -9.98 2.36 15.61
N GLU A 172 -8.91 2.04 16.36
CA GLU A 172 -8.11 3.03 17.06
C GLU A 172 -6.94 3.46 16.18
N GLU A 173 -6.91 4.74 15.79
CA GLU A 173 -5.91 5.35 14.88
C GLU A 173 -4.47 5.40 15.47
N GLN A 174 -4.16 4.61 16.49
CA GLN A 174 -2.87 4.65 17.19
C GLN A 174 -1.72 4.21 16.28
N PHE A 175 -1.97 3.20 15.46
CA PHE A 175 -0.97 2.63 14.56
C PHE A 175 -0.61 3.60 13.43
N GLU A 176 -1.61 4.22 12.81
CA GLU A 176 -1.44 5.24 11.78
C GLU A 176 -0.73 6.47 12.34
N ARG A 177 -1.11 6.93 13.55
CA ARG A 177 -0.41 8.02 14.24
C ARG A 177 1.05 7.67 14.51
N HIS A 178 1.35 6.43 14.83
CA HIS A 178 2.72 5.98 15.01
C HIS A 178 3.51 6.06 13.69
N ILE A 179 2.95 5.58 12.58
CA ILE A 179 3.55 5.69 11.25
C ILE A 179 3.81 7.16 10.87
N VAL A 180 2.84 8.05 11.10
CA VAL A 180 2.99 9.48 10.81
C VAL A 180 4.13 10.08 11.65
N ARG A 181 4.19 9.79 12.96
CA ARG A 181 5.25 10.29 13.84
C ARG A 181 6.65 9.85 13.42
N GLN A 182 6.77 8.72 12.72
CA GLN A 182 8.04 8.27 12.16
C GLN A 182 8.37 8.89 10.79
N GLY A 183 7.53 9.80 10.28
CA GLY A 183 7.73 10.43 8.98
C GLY A 183 7.34 9.55 7.79
N GLY A 184 6.46 8.57 7.97
CA GLY A 184 6.05 7.61 6.94
C GLY A 184 5.62 8.27 5.62
N ALA A 185 4.98 9.44 5.67
CA ALA A 185 4.58 10.20 4.48
C ALA A 185 5.78 10.60 3.61
N GLY A 186 6.92 10.96 4.22
CA GLY A 186 8.14 11.28 3.51
C GLY A 186 8.74 10.08 2.77
N PHE A 187 8.68 8.89 3.37
CA PHE A 187 9.16 7.64 2.75
C PHE A 187 8.27 7.21 1.59
N VAL A 188 6.95 7.25 1.75
CA VAL A 188 6.01 6.98 0.64
C VAL A 188 6.21 8.00 -0.48
N ALA A 189 6.44 9.26 -0.14
CA ALA A 189 6.73 10.30 -1.12
C ALA A 189 8.01 10.03 -1.92
N ALA A 190 9.06 9.57 -1.25
CA ALA A 190 10.31 9.18 -1.90
C ALA A 190 10.10 7.96 -2.82
N ALA A 191 9.38 6.93 -2.36
CA ALA A 191 9.06 5.74 -3.16
C ALA A 191 8.35 6.09 -4.47
N LEU A 192 7.30 6.93 -4.40
CA LEU A 192 6.53 7.38 -5.56
C LEU A 192 7.38 8.20 -6.55
N ARG A 193 8.35 8.99 -6.06
CA ARG A 193 9.28 9.75 -6.92
C ARG A 193 10.36 8.88 -7.54
N ALA A 194 10.85 7.88 -6.81
CA ALA A 194 11.88 6.97 -7.30
C ALA A 194 11.35 6.00 -8.37
N HIS A 195 10.06 5.68 -8.33
CA HIS A 195 9.41 4.71 -9.24
C HIS A 195 8.18 5.28 -9.98
N PRO A 196 8.33 6.37 -10.75
CA PRO A 196 7.18 7.07 -11.36
C PRO A 196 6.42 6.23 -12.39
N THR A 197 7.07 5.24 -12.99
CA THR A 197 6.50 4.37 -14.03
C THR A 197 6.14 2.97 -13.53
N ASN A 198 6.39 2.66 -12.25
CA ASN A 198 6.05 1.34 -11.70
C ASN A 198 4.62 1.37 -11.12
N PRO A 199 3.65 0.67 -11.74
CA PRO A 199 2.26 0.76 -11.33
C PRO A 199 2.02 0.21 -9.92
N GLU A 200 2.74 -0.83 -9.50
CA GLU A 200 2.58 -1.43 -8.17
C GLU A 200 3.06 -0.47 -7.07
N VAL A 201 4.20 0.20 -7.27
CA VAL A 201 4.68 1.22 -6.31
C VAL A 201 3.73 2.42 -6.29
N GLN A 202 3.25 2.88 -7.44
CA GLN A 202 2.28 3.97 -7.51
C GLN A 202 0.96 3.59 -6.80
N HIS A 203 0.44 2.40 -7.04
CA HIS A 203 -0.75 1.88 -6.37
C HIS A 203 -0.54 1.84 -4.85
N ALA A 204 0.45 1.07 -4.38
CA ALA A 204 0.69 0.87 -2.96
C ALA A 204 0.97 2.20 -2.25
N GLY A 205 1.78 3.07 -2.85
CA GLY A 205 2.12 4.36 -2.27
C GLY A 205 0.92 5.32 -2.22
N LEU A 206 0.12 5.43 -3.28
CA LEU A 206 -1.10 6.25 -3.25
C LEU A 206 -2.11 5.71 -2.23
N LYS A 207 -2.24 4.38 -2.10
CA LYS A 207 -3.07 3.76 -1.06
C LYS A 207 -2.58 4.16 0.34
N ALA A 208 -1.28 4.06 0.62
CA ALA A 208 -0.70 4.49 1.90
C ALA A 208 -0.96 5.97 2.17
N MET A 209 -0.83 6.83 1.16
CA MET A 209 -1.10 8.25 1.29
C MET A 209 -2.53 8.55 1.73
N THR A 210 -3.54 7.80 1.28
CA THR A 210 -4.93 8.00 1.75
C THR A 210 -5.10 7.87 3.26
N CYS A 211 -4.23 7.10 3.92
CA CYS A 211 -4.22 6.91 5.38
C CYS A 211 -3.44 8.04 6.08
N LEU A 212 -2.40 8.58 5.43
CA LEU A 212 -1.48 9.56 6.02
C LEU A 212 -1.98 11.02 5.89
N VAL A 213 -2.97 11.30 5.03
CA VAL A 213 -3.64 12.63 4.91
C VAL A 213 -4.33 13.06 6.22
N ALA A 214 -4.54 12.15 7.17
CA ALA A 214 -5.22 12.46 8.44
C ALA A 214 -4.48 13.47 9.34
N THR A 215 -3.28 13.92 8.97
CA THR A 215 -2.45 14.83 9.77
C THR A 215 -1.99 16.05 8.96
N GLU A 216 -1.75 17.19 9.63
CA GLU A 216 -1.29 18.42 8.98
C GLU A 216 0.05 18.24 8.25
N GLU A 217 0.99 17.51 8.85
CA GLU A 217 2.29 17.18 8.24
C GLU A 217 2.14 16.30 6.98
N GLY A 218 1.23 15.33 7.03
CA GLY A 218 0.87 14.51 5.89
C GLY A 218 0.27 15.34 4.75
N VAL A 219 -0.64 16.27 5.07
CA VAL A 219 -1.22 17.20 4.10
C VAL A 219 -0.14 18.06 3.45
N GLU A 220 0.78 18.64 4.22
CA GLU A 220 1.84 19.49 3.65
C GLU A 220 2.77 18.70 2.71
N THR A 221 3.16 17.49 3.12
CA THR A 221 3.97 16.59 2.28
C THR A 221 3.24 16.27 0.98
N LEU A 222 1.95 15.99 1.05
CA LEU A 222 1.13 15.62 -0.10
C LEU A 222 0.80 16.78 -1.03
N LEU A 223 0.66 18.00 -0.51
CA LEU A 223 0.52 19.19 -1.34
C LEU A 223 1.71 19.35 -2.30
N ARG A 224 2.93 19.09 -1.83
CA ARG A 224 4.14 19.12 -2.67
C ARG A 224 4.17 17.99 -3.71
N MET A 225 3.37 16.95 -3.53
CA MET A 225 3.30 15.79 -4.41
C MET A 225 2.17 15.84 -5.42
N VAL A 226 1.29 16.85 -5.38
CA VAL A 226 0.16 16.96 -6.31
C VAL A 226 0.58 16.77 -7.78
N PRO A 227 1.67 17.39 -8.27
CA PRO A 227 2.14 17.15 -9.64
C PRO A 227 2.55 15.70 -9.89
N ASN A 228 3.22 15.05 -8.93
CA ASN A 228 3.63 13.65 -9.03
C ASN A 228 2.43 12.69 -9.07
N ILE A 229 1.41 12.96 -8.24
CA ILE A 229 0.18 12.16 -8.18
C ILE A 229 -0.56 12.25 -9.52
N ILE A 230 -0.68 13.47 -10.07
CA ILE A 230 -1.31 13.70 -11.37
C ILE A 230 -0.52 12.98 -12.47
N ALA A 231 0.81 13.11 -12.50
CA ALA A 231 1.65 12.42 -13.48
C ALA A 231 1.55 10.89 -13.37
N ALA A 232 1.43 10.34 -12.16
CA ALA A 232 1.24 8.91 -11.95
C ALA A 232 -0.10 8.42 -12.53
N MET A 233 -1.17 9.20 -12.33
CA MET A 233 -2.48 8.94 -12.92
C MET A 233 -2.45 9.07 -14.45
N GLU A 234 -1.74 10.05 -15.02
CA GLU A 234 -1.59 10.16 -16.49
C GLU A 234 -0.77 9.01 -17.09
N GLY A 235 0.28 8.56 -16.41
CA GLY A 235 1.12 7.45 -16.87
C GLY A 235 0.48 6.08 -16.74
N SER A 236 -0.52 5.93 -15.87
CA SER A 236 -1.15 4.64 -15.52
C SER A 236 -2.66 4.66 -15.74
N VAL A 237 -3.12 5.16 -16.88
CA VAL A 237 -4.56 5.39 -17.14
C VAL A 237 -5.40 4.11 -17.02
N GLN A 238 -4.86 2.98 -17.45
CA GLN A 238 -5.54 1.67 -17.39
C GLN A 238 -5.44 0.99 -16.01
N HIS A 239 -4.61 1.51 -15.10
CA HIS A 239 -4.43 0.89 -13.80
C HIS A 239 -5.45 1.41 -12.79
N GLY A 240 -6.58 0.70 -12.65
CA GLY A 240 -7.70 1.12 -11.80
C GLY A 240 -7.33 1.46 -10.34
N GLY A 241 -6.35 0.77 -9.75
CA GLY A 241 -5.83 1.08 -8.41
C GLY A 241 -5.22 2.49 -8.30
N VAL A 242 -4.25 2.81 -9.18
CA VAL A 242 -3.62 4.14 -9.26
C VAL A 242 -4.67 5.23 -9.49
N GLN A 243 -5.62 5.01 -10.41
CA GLN A 243 -6.70 5.97 -10.66
C GLN A 243 -7.59 6.20 -9.43
N LYS A 244 -8.02 5.11 -8.79
CA LYS A 244 -8.87 5.16 -7.59
C LYS A 244 -8.17 5.90 -6.45
N TYR A 245 -6.98 5.46 -6.06
CA TYR A 245 -6.30 6.03 -4.90
C TYR A 245 -5.76 7.44 -5.18
N GLY A 246 -5.29 7.72 -6.40
CA GLY A 246 -4.92 9.07 -6.81
C GLY A 246 -6.08 10.06 -6.71
N ALA A 247 -7.26 9.67 -7.22
CA ALA A 247 -8.46 10.49 -7.11
C ALA A 247 -8.90 10.71 -5.65
N VAL A 248 -8.79 9.69 -4.79
CA VAL A 248 -9.10 9.80 -3.37
C VAL A 248 -8.16 10.79 -2.67
N VAL A 249 -6.84 10.68 -2.88
CA VAL A 249 -5.86 11.60 -2.28
C VAL A 249 -6.12 13.05 -2.71
N LEU A 250 -6.30 13.29 -4.01
CA LEU A 250 -6.62 14.64 -4.52
C LEU A 250 -7.94 15.17 -3.93
N GLY A 251 -8.95 14.31 -3.81
CA GLY A 251 -10.24 14.64 -3.21
C GLY A 251 -10.15 14.97 -1.72
N GLN A 252 -9.31 14.27 -0.96
CA GLN A 252 -9.06 14.55 0.47
C GLN A 252 -8.30 15.88 0.64
N LEU A 253 -7.26 16.13 -0.17
CA LEU A 253 -6.52 17.39 -0.15
C LEU A 253 -7.42 18.59 -0.48
N ALA A 254 -8.23 18.48 -1.54
CA ALA A 254 -9.15 19.53 -1.97
C ALA A 254 -10.21 19.88 -0.90
N GLN A 255 -10.58 18.93 -0.04
CA GLN A 255 -11.48 19.18 1.10
C GLN A 255 -10.78 19.94 2.23
N GLY A 256 -9.47 19.72 2.41
CA GLY A 256 -8.71 20.28 3.52
C GLY A 256 -8.39 21.77 3.38
N SER A 257 -8.17 22.30 2.17
CA SER A 257 -7.87 23.74 2.00
C SER A 257 -8.11 24.30 0.60
N ARG A 258 -8.35 25.61 0.53
CA ARG A 258 -8.39 26.36 -0.75
C ARG A 258 -7.04 26.36 -1.47
N ARG A 259 -5.94 26.33 -0.72
CA ARG A 259 -4.59 26.21 -1.27
C ARG A 259 -4.44 24.91 -2.07
N ALA A 260 -4.90 23.79 -1.50
CA ALA A 260 -4.91 22.51 -2.20
C ALA A 260 -5.74 22.56 -3.49
N GLN A 261 -6.91 23.19 -3.45
CA GLN A 261 -7.76 23.32 -4.64
C GLN A 261 -7.08 24.07 -5.77
N MET A 262 -6.37 25.16 -5.46
CA MET A 262 -5.62 25.94 -6.45
C MET A 262 -4.47 25.13 -7.04
N GLU A 263 -3.66 24.48 -6.20
CA GLU A 263 -2.54 23.65 -6.64
C GLU A 263 -3.00 22.50 -7.57
N ILE A 264 -4.10 21.83 -7.21
CA ILE A 264 -4.68 20.74 -8.01
C ILE A 264 -5.19 21.27 -9.35
N ALA A 265 -5.82 22.46 -9.37
CA ALA A 265 -6.31 23.06 -10.60
C ALA A 265 -5.16 23.49 -11.53
N GLU A 266 -4.14 24.16 -10.98
CA GLU A 266 -2.95 24.63 -11.70
C GLU A 266 -2.11 23.47 -12.24
N SER A 267 -2.06 22.35 -11.51
CA SER A 267 -1.37 21.13 -11.95
C SER A 267 -2.16 20.30 -12.98
N GLY A 268 -3.34 20.75 -13.42
CA GLY A 268 -4.16 20.03 -14.41
C GLY A 268 -4.99 18.86 -13.84
N GLY A 269 -5.14 18.77 -12.52
CA GLY A 269 -5.79 17.63 -11.85
C GLY A 269 -7.26 17.41 -12.27
N LEU A 270 -7.98 18.46 -12.65
CA LEU A 270 -9.35 18.33 -13.17
C LEU A 270 -9.43 17.45 -14.42
N LYS A 271 -8.48 17.60 -15.34
CA LYS A 271 -8.42 16.81 -16.58
C LYS A 271 -8.21 15.33 -16.26
N VAL A 272 -7.23 15.04 -15.41
CA VAL A 272 -6.93 13.67 -14.95
C VAL A 272 -8.12 13.01 -14.26
N LEU A 273 -8.81 13.72 -13.38
CA LEU A 273 -9.98 13.18 -12.68
C LEU A 273 -11.12 12.83 -13.65
N VAL A 274 -11.33 13.66 -14.69
CA VAL A 274 -12.31 13.36 -15.75
C VAL A 274 -11.89 12.15 -16.56
N THR A 275 -10.62 12.06 -16.97
CA THR A 275 -10.10 10.88 -17.69
C THR A 275 -10.25 9.61 -16.86
N ALA A 276 -9.90 9.65 -15.57
CA ALA A 276 -10.07 8.53 -14.64
C ALA A 276 -11.52 8.04 -14.56
N LEU A 277 -12.49 8.96 -14.51
CA LEU A 277 -13.92 8.62 -14.49
C LEU A 277 -14.39 7.99 -15.81
N MET A 278 -13.87 8.46 -16.95
CA MET A 278 -14.25 7.97 -18.27
C MET A 278 -13.65 6.59 -18.58
N GLU A 279 -12.39 6.36 -18.22
CA GLU A 279 -11.67 5.14 -18.58
C GLU A 279 -11.80 4.01 -17.54
N CYS A 280 -11.97 4.34 -16.26
CA CYS A 280 -12.10 3.36 -15.17
C CYS A 280 -13.53 3.26 -14.61
N GLY A 281 -14.51 3.92 -15.22
CA GLY A 281 -15.89 3.99 -14.75
C GLY A 281 -16.63 2.65 -14.64
N GLU A 282 -16.13 1.60 -15.30
CA GLU A 282 -16.66 0.23 -15.20
C GLU A 282 -15.95 -0.64 -14.14
N SER A 283 -14.81 -0.18 -13.59
CA SER A 283 -14.18 -0.85 -12.44
C SER A 283 -14.91 -0.42 -11.16
N GLU A 284 -15.46 -1.37 -10.42
CA GLU A 284 -16.41 -1.14 -9.30
C GLU A 284 -15.94 -0.12 -8.25
N GLY A 285 -14.65 0.21 -8.16
CA GLY A 285 -14.10 1.18 -7.22
C GLY A 285 -14.18 2.66 -7.60
N VAL A 286 -14.18 3.02 -8.89
CA VAL A 286 -14.19 4.45 -9.32
C VAL A 286 -15.62 4.99 -9.36
N ALA A 287 -16.60 4.14 -9.68
CA ALA A 287 -18.02 4.47 -9.63
C ALA A 287 -18.62 4.37 -8.20
N GLN A 288 -18.15 3.50 -7.30
CA GLN A 288 -18.62 3.47 -5.89
C GLN A 288 -18.16 4.67 -5.05
N VAL A 289 -17.17 5.43 -5.52
CA VAL A 289 -16.87 6.79 -5.00
C VAL A 289 -18.02 7.77 -5.31
N SER A 290 -19.03 7.36 -6.10
CA SER A 290 -20.23 8.12 -6.47
C SER A 290 -21.59 7.57 -6.00
N ALA A 291 -21.66 6.39 -5.35
CA ALA A 291 -22.90 5.85 -4.76
C ALA A 291 -22.66 4.92 -3.53
N PRO A 292 -23.54 4.94 -2.50
CA PRO A 292 -23.26 4.35 -1.19
C PRO A 292 -23.79 2.92 -1.05
N HIS A 293 -22.96 1.93 -0.68
CA HIS A 293 -23.45 0.71 -0.02
C HIS A 293 -22.37 0.06 0.87
N THR A 294 -22.45 0.26 2.19
CA THR A 294 -22.42 -0.75 3.28
C THR A 294 -22.39 -0.07 4.66
N PRO A 295 -22.78 -0.75 5.76
CA PRO A 295 -23.64 -0.18 6.78
C PRO A 295 -22.86 0.26 8.02
N TYR A 296 -22.22 1.43 8.01
CA TYR A 296 -21.92 2.11 9.27
C TYR A 296 -22.07 3.61 9.08
N GLN A 297 -23.06 4.16 9.79
CA GLN A 297 -23.38 5.57 9.79
C GLN A 297 -22.23 6.37 10.41
N SER A 298 -21.63 7.26 9.60
CA SER A 298 -21.14 8.56 10.06
C SER A 298 -21.82 9.62 9.18
N PRO A 299 -22.42 10.70 9.73
CA PRO A 299 -23.31 11.58 8.98
C PRO A 299 -22.62 12.54 7.98
N PHE A 300 -21.33 12.34 7.66
CA PHE A 300 -20.56 13.31 6.88
C PHE A 300 -20.01 12.82 5.52
N SER A 301 -20.07 11.53 5.18
CA SER A 301 -19.25 11.00 4.07
C SER A 301 -19.90 10.99 2.68
N GLY A 302 -21.23 11.07 2.56
CA GLY A 302 -21.92 10.88 1.25
C GLY A 302 -22.23 12.15 0.43
N GLY A 303 -22.32 13.31 1.08
CA GLY A 303 -22.68 14.58 0.41
C GLY A 303 -21.50 15.36 -0.15
N LEU A 304 -20.29 15.06 0.32
CA LEU A 304 -19.13 15.94 0.19
C LEU A 304 -18.39 15.81 -1.14
N LEU A 305 -18.34 14.65 -1.79
CA LEU A 305 -17.70 14.53 -3.11
C LEU A 305 -18.59 15.09 -4.23
N LYS A 306 -19.91 14.87 -4.15
CA LYS A 306 -20.88 15.61 -4.99
C LYS A 306 -20.82 17.10 -4.70
N CYS A 307 -20.55 17.55 -3.46
CA CYS A 307 -20.31 18.96 -3.16
C CYS A 307 -18.94 19.48 -3.61
N ALA A 308 -17.87 18.68 -3.58
CA ALA A 308 -16.54 19.07 -4.02
C ALA A 308 -16.51 19.16 -5.55
N VAL A 309 -17.07 18.16 -6.25
CA VAL A 309 -17.27 18.21 -7.71
C VAL A 309 -18.31 19.28 -8.07
N ARG A 310 -19.42 19.47 -7.33
CA ARG A 310 -20.36 20.60 -7.57
C ARG A 310 -19.78 21.97 -7.23
N ARG A 311 -18.86 22.11 -6.27
CA ARG A 311 -18.18 23.39 -5.97
C ARG A 311 -17.10 23.67 -7.02
N LEU A 312 -16.27 22.68 -7.36
CA LEU A 312 -15.27 22.75 -8.43
C LEU A 312 -15.90 22.98 -9.81
N SER A 313 -17.11 22.47 -10.07
CA SER A 313 -17.88 22.72 -11.31
C SER A 313 -18.80 23.95 -11.27
N ARG A 314 -19.10 24.52 -10.09
CA ARG A 314 -19.86 25.79 -9.97
C ARG A 314 -18.97 27.03 -9.95
N GLU A 315 -17.69 26.90 -9.59
CA GLU A 315 -16.70 28.00 -9.63
C GLU A 315 -15.59 27.92 -10.72
N PRO A 316 -15.72 27.21 -11.87
CA PRO A 316 -14.67 27.27 -12.89
C PRO A 316 -14.56 28.67 -13.51
N CYS A 317 -15.66 29.42 -13.58
CA CYS A 317 -15.71 30.72 -14.24
C CYS A 317 -15.17 31.90 -13.41
N ALA A 318 -14.91 31.73 -12.11
CA ALA A 318 -14.38 32.80 -11.26
C ALA A 318 -12.84 32.85 -11.24
N LEU A 319 -12.18 31.70 -11.42
CA LEU A 319 -10.71 31.59 -11.38
C LEU A 319 -10.03 31.76 -12.75
N ILE A 320 -10.75 31.53 -13.85
CA ILE A 320 -10.25 31.76 -15.23
C ILE A 320 -10.12 33.27 -15.56
N ARG A 321 -10.68 34.18 -14.74
CA ARG A 321 -10.62 35.63 -15.02
C ARG A 321 -9.32 36.34 -14.64
N CYS A 322 -8.33 35.68 -14.04
CA CYS A 322 -7.06 36.32 -13.70
C CYS A 322 -5.98 36.26 -14.80
N GLU A 323 -6.18 35.54 -15.91
CA GLU A 323 -5.17 35.43 -16.99
C GLU A 323 -5.24 36.52 -18.09
N ARG A 324 -6.05 37.58 -17.94
CA ARG A 324 -5.98 38.74 -18.86
C ARG A 324 -6.11 40.06 -18.13
N HIS A 325 -4.99 40.54 -17.59
CA HIS A 325 -4.73 41.97 -17.41
C HIS A 325 -3.52 42.35 -18.26
N VAL A 326 -3.76 42.55 -19.55
CA VAL A 326 -2.92 43.40 -20.39
C VAL A 326 -3.66 44.74 -20.46
N PRO A 327 -3.08 45.87 -20.01
CA PRO A 327 -3.78 47.13 -19.96
C PRO A 327 -4.04 47.67 -21.37
N SER A 328 -5.31 47.95 -21.65
CA SER A 328 -5.78 48.58 -22.88
C SER A 328 -5.41 50.07 -22.89
N SER A 329 -4.47 50.45 -23.75
CA SER A 329 -4.36 51.82 -24.27
C SER A 329 -4.76 51.83 -25.74
N SER A 330 -5.91 52.45 -26.01
CA SER A 330 -6.29 53.21 -27.22
C SER A 330 -5.81 52.72 -28.60
N VAL A 331 -6.76 52.45 -29.52
CA VAL A 331 -6.94 53.16 -30.81
C VAL A 331 -8.08 52.51 -31.60
N SER A 332 -8.96 53.37 -32.11
CA SER A 332 -10.08 53.13 -33.03
C SER A 332 -9.65 52.75 -34.45
N ALA A 333 -10.33 51.80 -35.11
CA ALA A 333 -10.58 51.77 -36.57
C ALA A 333 -11.50 50.57 -36.91
N VAL A 334 -12.78 50.78 -37.24
CA VAL A 334 -13.37 50.75 -38.61
C VAL A 334 -13.22 49.38 -39.31
N CYS A 335 -14.32 48.63 -39.36
CA CYS A 335 -14.48 47.42 -40.20
C CYS A 335 -14.73 47.78 -41.67
N PRO A 336 -14.21 47.02 -42.65
CA PRO A 336 -14.68 47.06 -44.04
C PRO A 336 -15.85 46.08 -44.28
N PRO A 337 -16.73 46.33 -45.28
CA PRO A 337 -17.88 45.49 -45.58
C PRO A 337 -17.52 44.25 -46.42
N PRO A 338 -18.42 43.25 -46.50
CA PRO A 338 -18.12 41.94 -47.09
C PRO A 338 -18.18 41.96 -48.63
N PRO A 339 -17.45 41.06 -49.31
CA PRO A 339 -17.48 40.95 -50.77
C PRO A 339 -18.70 40.15 -51.26
N VAL A 340 -19.15 40.52 -52.47
CA VAL A 340 -20.28 39.98 -53.24
C VAL A 340 -19.96 38.60 -53.81
#